data_AF-A0A844W6R7-F1
#
_entry.id   AF-A0A844W6R7-F1
#
_cell.length_a   1.000
_cell.length_b   1.000
_cell.length_c   1.000
_cell.angle_alpha   90.00
_cell.angle_beta   90.00
_cell.angle_gamma   90.00
#
_symmetry.space_group_name_H-M   'P 1'
#
loop_
_entity.id
_entity.type
_entity.pdbx_description
1 polymer ?
#
loop_
_entity_poly.entity_id
_entity_poly.type
_entity_poly.pdbx_seq_one_letter_code
_entity_poly.pdbx_strand_id
1 'polypeptide(L)'
;MAKLRLTLAVTAAWLPLAAGAVDSTGQQDALTLFATCTGRLSALMEHQWLTDGPQSEETARTRARMIGLLETVMPPGAGAEVLHRRIEAKMAQAALLGQATFATDPRRAATARRLAALQLAQCERLLL
;
A
#
# COMPACT_ATOMS: atom_id res chain seq x y z
N MET A 1 -33.64 8.70 72.86
CA MET A 1 -33.22 7.43 72.24
C MET A 1 -32.94 7.69 70.76
N ALA A 2 -31.70 8.07 70.41
CA ALA A 2 -31.32 8.48 69.06
C ALA A 2 -30.82 7.27 68.25
N LYS A 3 -31.40 7.03 67.08
CA LYS A 3 -30.95 6.04 66.10
C LYS A 3 -30.10 6.76 65.05
N LEU A 4 -28.78 6.51 65.03
CA LEU A 4 -27.89 7.01 63.97
C LEU A 4 -27.55 5.86 63.04
N ARG A 5 -28.05 5.96 61.79
CA ARG A 5 -27.89 4.96 60.73
C ARG A 5 -26.51 5.12 60.08
N LEU A 6 -25.70 4.07 60.15
CA LEU A 6 -24.37 4.00 59.53
C LEU A 6 -24.52 3.71 58.02
N THR A 7 -24.27 4.70 57.18
CA THR A 7 -24.25 4.58 55.72
C THR A 7 -22.95 3.94 55.24
N LEU A 8 -23.06 2.77 54.60
CA LEU A 8 -21.96 2.07 53.93
C LEU A 8 -21.54 2.87 52.68
N ALA A 9 -20.30 3.36 52.63
CA ALA A 9 -19.72 3.99 51.45
C ALA A 9 -19.19 2.91 50.50
N VAL A 10 -19.85 2.72 49.36
CA VAL A 10 -19.35 1.88 48.25
C VAL A 10 -18.38 2.73 47.43
N THR A 11 -17.09 2.46 47.54
CA THR A 11 -16.05 3.08 46.71
C THR A 11 -16.03 2.39 45.34
N ALA A 12 -16.59 3.06 44.33
CA ALA A 12 -16.46 2.66 42.94
C ALA A 12 -14.99 2.80 42.50
N ALA A 13 -14.33 1.67 42.24
CA ALA A 13 -13.01 1.63 41.64
C ALA A 13 -13.11 2.05 40.17
N TRP A 14 -12.60 3.23 39.85
CA TRP A 14 -12.40 3.69 38.47
C TRP A 14 -11.16 2.96 37.91
N LEU A 15 -11.35 1.86 37.20
CA LEU A 15 -10.29 1.33 36.35
C LEU A 15 -10.21 2.20 35.09
N PRO A 16 -9.05 2.79 34.75
CA PRO A 16 -8.89 3.45 33.47
C PRO A 16 -8.83 2.37 32.40
N LEU A 17 -9.83 2.37 31.51
CA LEU A 17 -9.83 1.57 30.31
C LEU A 17 -8.75 2.15 29.39
N ALA A 18 -7.55 1.57 29.41
CA ALA A 18 -6.48 1.91 28.47
C ALA A 18 -6.92 1.47 27.07
N ALA A 19 -7.55 2.37 26.32
CA ALA A 19 -7.76 2.20 24.89
C ALA A 19 -6.38 2.15 24.22
N GLY A 20 -6.05 1.00 23.62
CA GLY A 20 -4.84 0.88 22.82
C GLY A 20 -4.90 1.88 21.65
N ALA A 21 -3.97 2.84 21.62
CA ALA A 21 -3.78 3.69 20.47
C ALA A 21 -3.30 2.81 19.31
N VAL A 22 -4.14 2.64 18.29
CA VAL A 22 -3.71 2.06 17.01
C VAL A 22 -2.70 3.03 16.41
N ASP A 23 -1.50 2.53 16.05
CA ASP A 23 -0.47 3.31 15.37
C ASP A 23 -0.95 3.70 13.96
N SER A 24 -1.65 4.83 13.89
CA SER A 24 -2.25 5.35 12.68
C SER A 24 -1.21 5.80 11.66
N THR A 25 -0.02 6.20 12.10
CA THR A 25 1.08 6.63 11.23
C THR A 25 1.66 5.43 10.49
N GLY A 26 2.01 4.35 11.19
CA GLY A 26 2.50 3.13 10.56
C GLY A 26 1.51 2.53 9.55
N GLN A 27 0.21 2.59 9.86
CA GLN A 27 -0.84 2.14 8.94
C GLN A 27 -0.94 3.01 7.68
N GLN A 28 -0.86 4.34 7.81
CA GLN A 28 -0.88 5.28 6.67
C GLN A 28 0.34 5.10 5.75
N ASP A 29 1.52 4.85 6.34
CA ASP A 29 2.73 4.57 5.57
C ASP A 29 2.61 3.26 4.78
N ALA A 30 2.11 2.19 5.42
CA ALA A 30 1.84 0.91 4.76
C ALA A 30 0.80 1.05 3.63
N LEU A 31 -0.28 1.78 3.87
CA LEU A 31 -1.32 2.07 2.88
C LEU A 31 -0.73 2.76 1.65
N THR A 32 0.07 3.80 1.87
CA THR A 32 0.73 4.57 0.81
C THR A 32 1.69 3.70 0.02
N LEU A 33 2.48 2.87 0.70
CA LEU A 33 3.44 1.98 0.10
C LEU A 33 2.77 0.90 -0.77
N PHE A 34 1.77 0.19 -0.23
CA PHE A 34 1.07 -0.88 -0.96
C PHE A 34 0.25 -0.33 -2.12
N ALA A 35 -0.38 0.85 -1.98
CA ALA A 35 -1.08 1.51 -3.08
C ALA A 35 -0.11 1.88 -4.22
N THR A 36 1.06 2.44 -3.87
CA THR A 36 2.11 2.76 -4.84
C THR A 36 2.58 1.50 -5.58
N CYS A 37 2.87 0.43 -4.85
CA CYS A 37 3.34 -0.82 -5.44
C CYS A 37 2.28 -1.51 -6.31
N THR A 38 1.00 -1.47 -5.89
CA THR A 38 -0.10 -1.96 -6.72
C THR A 38 -0.20 -1.21 -8.05
N GLY A 39 -0.02 0.12 -8.04
CA GLY A 39 0.02 0.94 -9.26
C GLY A 39 1.16 0.55 -10.19
N ARG A 40 2.38 0.43 -9.66
CA ARG A 40 3.58 0.04 -10.42
C ARG A 40 3.45 -1.36 -11.05
N LEU A 41 2.96 -2.33 -10.29
CA LEU A 41 2.74 -3.70 -10.79
C LEU A 41 1.65 -3.74 -11.88
N SER A 42 0.63 -2.88 -11.77
CA SER A 42 -0.38 -2.74 -12.83
C SER A 42 0.24 -2.22 -14.13
N ALA A 43 1.14 -1.23 -14.05
CA ALA A 43 1.85 -0.73 -15.23
C ALA A 43 2.74 -1.80 -15.87
N LEU A 44 3.46 -2.59 -15.06
CA LEU A 44 4.30 -3.68 -15.58
C LEU A 44 3.46 -4.74 -16.30
N MET A 45 2.36 -5.19 -15.69
CA MET A 45 1.47 -6.20 -16.26
C MET A 45 0.94 -5.77 -17.63
N GLU A 46 0.47 -4.52 -17.75
CA GLU A 46 -0.05 -3.98 -19.00
C GLU A 46 1.06 -3.76 -20.04
N HIS A 47 2.27 -3.37 -19.62
CA HIS A 47 3.41 -3.29 -20.53
C HIS A 47 3.81 -4.66 -21.08
N GLN A 48 3.72 -5.71 -20.25
CA GLN A 48 4.01 -7.09 -20.64
C GLN A 48 2.99 -7.62 -21.65
N TRP A 49 1.71 -7.19 -21.63
CA TRP A 49 0.79 -7.54 -22.72
C TRP A 49 1.30 -7.14 -24.12
N LEU A 50 2.09 -6.07 -24.20
CA LEU A 50 2.68 -5.59 -25.46
C LEU A 50 4.05 -6.20 -25.77
N THR A 51 4.77 -6.71 -24.77
CA THR A 51 6.20 -7.05 -24.89
C THR A 51 6.53 -8.51 -24.56
N ASP A 52 5.81 -9.11 -23.62
CA ASP A 52 5.99 -10.48 -23.14
C ASP A 52 4.67 -10.96 -22.48
N GLY A 53 3.70 -11.32 -23.31
CA GLY A 53 2.34 -11.67 -22.89
C GLY A 53 2.29 -12.72 -21.76
N PRO A 54 2.99 -13.86 -21.86
CA PRO A 54 3.02 -14.86 -20.79
C PRO A 54 3.54 -14.35 -19.44
N GLN A 55 4.53 -13.44 -19.43
CA GLN A 55 5.07 -12.89 -18.18
C GLN A 55 4.04 -12.03 -17.42
N SER A 56 3.07 -11.44 -18.13
CA SER A 56 2.00 -10.66 -17.52
C SER A 56 1.17 -11.45 -16.50
N GLU A 57 1.07 -12.78 -16.67
CA GLU A 57 0.33 -13.65 -15.75
C GLU A 57 1.01 -13.78 -14.38
N GLU A 58 2.34 -13.83 -14.35
CA GLU A 58 3.09 -13.83 -13.08
C GLU A 58 2.98 -12.47 -12.39
N THR A 59 3.08 -11.38 -13.16
CA THR A 59 2.86 -10.03 -12.62
C THR A 59 1.43 -9.87 -12.11
N ALA A 60 0.43 -10.45 -12.77
CA ALA A 60 -0.96 -10.42 -12.33
C ALA A 60 -1.12 -11.11 -10.96
N ARG A 61 -0.49 -12.28 -10.76
CA ARG A 61 -0.44 -12.96 -9.45
C ARG A 61 0.23 -12.10 -8.39
N THR A 62 1.38 -11.51 -8.71
CA THR A 62 2.13 -10.64 -7.79
C THR A 62 1.34 -9.38 -7.41
N ARG A 63 0.68 -8.75 -8.39
CA ARG A 63 -0.24 -7.64 -8.18
C ARG A 63 -1.41 -8.02 -7.28
N ALA A 64 -2.00 -9.21 -7.46
CA ALA A 64 -3.10 -9.69 -6.63
C ALA A 64 -2.68 -9.86 -5.15
N ARG A 65 -1.49 -10.40 -4.88
CA ARG A 65 -0.95 -10.48 -3.51
C ARG A 65 -0.78 -9.09 -2.88
N MET A 66 -0.26 -8.13 -3.64
CA MET A 66 -0.10 -6.74 -3.16
C MET A 66 -1.46 -6.07 -2.87
N ILE A 67 -2.49 -6.35 -3.68
CA ILE A 67 -3.87 -5.89 -3.42
C ILE A 67 -4.38 -6.46 -2.09
N GLY A 68 -4.13 -7.73 -1.79
CA GLY A 68 -4.51 -8.32 -0.50
C GLY A 68 -3.89 -7.61 0.70
N LEU A 69 -2.60 -7.24 0.62
CA LEU A 69 -1.95 -6.44 1.67
C LEU A 69 -2.56 -5.05 1.79
N LEU A 70 -2.83 -4.40 0.64
CA LEU A 70 -3.45 -3.08 0.60
C LEU A 70 -4.84 -3.09 1.25
N GLU A 71 -5.68 -4.07 0.91
CA GLU A 71 -7.04 -4.20 1.44
C GLU A 71 -7.04 -4.49 2.95
N THR A 72 -6.03 -5.21 3.44
CA THR A 72 -5.87 -5.50 4.88
C THR A 72 -5.67 -4.24 5.71
N VAL A 73 -4.96 -3.24 5.17
CA VAL A 73 -4.62 -2.00 5.90
C VAL A 73 -5.52 -0.82 5.55
N MET A 74 -6.41 -0.97 4.57
CA MET A 74 -7.25 0.12 4.08
C MET A 74 -8.43 0.40 5.04
N PRO A 75 -8.49 1.59 5.66
CA PRO A 75 -9.63 1.93 6.50
C PRO A 75 -10.88 2.20 5.63
N PRO A 76 -12.09 2.05 6.20
CA PRO A 76 -13.32 2.41 5.51
C PRO A 76 -13.29 3.88 5.03
N GLY A 77 -13.73 4.13 3.79
CA GLY A 77 -13.79 5.46 3.19
C GLY A 77 -12.52 5.94 2.49
N ALA A 78 -11.38 5.26 2.63
CA ALA A 78 -10.12 5.66 1.98
C ALA A 78 -9.99 5.28 0.49
N GLY A 79 -11.02 4.64 -0.10
CA GLY A 79 -10.94 4.05 -1.43
C GLY A 79 -10.58 5.03 -2.56
N ALA A 80 -11.13 6.26 -2.53
CA ALA A 80 -10.85 7.26 -3.56
C ALA A 80 -9.38 7.73 -3.54
N GLU A 81 -8.84 7.99 -2.35
CA GLU A 81 -7.43 8.38 -2.17
C GLU A 81 -6.49 7.26 -2.59
N VAL A 82 -6.77 6.02 -2.16
CA VAL A 82 -6.00 4.84 -2.54
C VAL A 82 -6.02 4.62 -4.06
N LEU A 83 -7.17 4.81 -4.70
CA LEU A 83 -7.28 4.70 -6.16
C LEU A 83 -6.46 5.78 -6.87
N HIS A 84 -6.57 7.05 -6.42
CA HIS A 84 -5.78 8.15 -6.97
C HIS A 84 -4.28 7.84 -6.88
N ARG A 85 -3.81 7.37 -5.72
CA ARG A 85 -2.41 6.99 -5.51
C ARG A 85 -1.95 5.87 -6.46
N ARG A 86 -2.80 4.86 -6.66
CA ARG A 86 -2.51 3.76 -7.60
C ARG A 86 -2.40 4.26 -9.03
N ILE A 87 -3.26 5.19 -9.45
CA ILE A 87 -3.23 5.78 -10.79
C ILE A 87 -1.93 6.56 -10.98
N GLU A 88 -1.58 7.46 -10.06
CA GLU A 88 -0.33 8.24 -10.13
C GLU A 88 0.90 7.34 -10.26
N ALA A 89 1.00 6.32 -9.38
CA ALA A 89 2.10 5.38 -9.41
C ALA A 89 2.14 4.54 -10.70
N LYS A 90 0.98 4.14 -11.22
CA LYS A 90 0.85 3.42 -12.49
C LYS A 90 1.34 4.29 -13.65
N MET A 91 0.89 5.53 -13.75
CA MET A 91 1.27 6.44 -14.83
C MET A 91 2.77 6.74 -14.82
N ALA A 92 3.35 6.99 -13.63
CA ALA A 92 4.78 7.21 -13.48
C ALA A 92 5.60 5.98 -13.92
N GLN A 93 5.19 4.78 -13.51
CA GLN A 93 5.88 3.55 -13.90
C GLN A 93 5.72 3.25 -15.39
N ALA A 94 4.53 3.47 -15.95
CA ALA A 94 4.27 3.30 -17.39
C ALA A 94 5.16 4.23 -18.23
N ALA A 95 5.39 5.46 -17.77
CA ALA A 95 6.31 6.39 -18.43
C ALA A 95 7.76 5.88 -18.42
N LEU A 96 8.23 5.29 -17.31
CA LEU A 96 9.57 4.68 -17.24
C LEU A 96 9.68 3.46 -18.16
N LEU A 97 8.68 2.56 -18.15
CA LEU A 97 8.65 1.38 -19.01
C LEU A 97 8.60 1.77 -20.50
N GLY A 98 7.78 2.75 -20.86
CA GLY A 98 7.71 3.29 -22.22
C GLY A 98 9.04 3.88 -22.67
N GLN A 99 9.72 4.65 -21.83
CA GLN A 99 11.05 5.17 -22.14
C GLN A 99 12.11 4.07 -22.23
N ALA A 100 12.03 3.04 -21.38
CA ALA A 100 12.96 1.92 -21.40
C ALA A 100 12.85 1.09 -22.69
N THR A 101 11.67 1.03 -23.29
CA THR A 101 11.40 0.20 -24.47
C THR A 101 11.46 1.00 -25.78
N PHE A 102 11.00 2.25 -25.78
CA PHE A 102 10.74 3.01 -27.02
C PHE A 102 11.55 4.30 -27.17
N ALA A 103 12.39 4.70 -26.21
CA ALA A 103 13.20 5.91 -26.38
C ALA A 103 14.31 5.72 -27.42
N THR A 104 14.56 6.76 -28.21
CA THR A 104 15.62 6.79 -29.24
C THR A 104 17.01 7.00 -28.66
N ASP A 105 17.12 7.76 -27.57
CA ASP A 105 18.38 7.98 -26.85
C ASP A 105 18.71 6.76 -25.95
N PRO A 106 19.82 6.03 -26.22
CA PRO A 106 20.17 4.84 -25.45
C PRO A 106 20.48 5.13 -23.99
N ARG A 107 20.98 6.33 -23.64
CA ARG A 107 21.27 6.70 -22.24
C ARG A 107 19.99 6.90 -21.45
N ARG A 108 18.99 7.54 -22.06
CA ARG A 108 17.66 7.71 -21.47
C ARG A 108 16.97 6.36 -21.27
N ALA A 109 17.00 5.50 -22.30
CA ALA A 109 16.42 4.15 -22.21
C ALA A 109 17.07 3.33 -21.08
N ALA A 110 18.41 3.33 -20.99
CA ALA A 110 19.13 2.61 -19.94
C ALA A 110 18.81 3.14 -18.53
N THR A 111 18.73 4.46 -18.36
CA THR A 111 18.37 5.09 -17.09
C THR A 111 16.95 4.73 -16.67
N ALA A 112 15.99 4.85 -17.59
CA ALA A 112 14.59 4.50 -17.33
C ALA A 112 14.43 3.03 -16.98
N ARG A 113 15.12 2.12 -17.69
CA ARG A 113 15.12 0.68 -17.41
C ARG A 113 15.62 0.39 -16.00
N ARG A 114 16.75 0.99 -15.61
CA ARG A 114 17.32 0.82 -14.26
C ARG A 114 16.35 1.30 -13.18
N LEU A 115 15.76 2.49 -13.35
CA LEU A 115 14.80 3.03 -12.38
C LEU A 115 13.54 2.19 -12.28
N ALA A 116 12.95 1.79 -13.41
CA ALA A 116 11.78 0.92 -13.44
C ALA A 116 12.03 -0.39 -12.69
N ALA A 117 13.16 -1.06 -12.98
CA ALA A 117 13.55 -2.31 -12.34
C ALA A 117 13.78 -2.14 -10.83
N LEU A 118 14.48 -1.09 -10.40
CA LEU A 118 14.71 -0.81 -8.98
C LEU A 118 13.40 -0.59 -8.20
N GLN A 119 12.44 0.12 -8.81
CA GLN A 119 11.14 0.38 -8.16
C GLN A 119 10.27 -0.87 -8.05
N LEU A 120 10.29 -1.74 -9.08
CA LEU A 120 9.57 -3.01 -9.07
C LEU A 120 10.19 -4.00 -8.07
N ALA A 121 11.51 -4.12 -8.05
CA ALA A 121 12.22 -4.97 -7.10
C ALA A 121 11.96 -4.57 -5.63
N GLN A 122 11.81 -3.27 -5.35
CA GLN A 122 11.41 -2.81 -4.02
C GLN A 122 10.00 -3.28 -3.65
N CYS A 123 9.06 -3.28 -4.59
CA CYS A 123 7.70 -3.75 -4.36
C CYS A 123 7.63 -5.26 -4.18
N GLU A 124 8.41 -6.02 -4.94
CA GLU A 124 8.46 -7.48 -4.84
C GLU A 124 9.02 -7.95 -3.49
N ARG A 125 10.01 -7.24 -2.92
CA ARG A 125 10.55 -7.55 -1.59
C ARG A 125 9.55 -7.43 -0.44
N LEU A 126 8.42 -6.73 -0.63
CA LEU A 126 7.37 -6.65 0.37
C LEU A 126 6.51 -7.94 0.43
N LEU A 127 6.70 -8.85 -0.52
CA LEU A 127 5.96 -10.10 -0.67
C LEU A 127 6.82 -11.34 -0.38
N LEU A 128 8.05 -11.14 0.09
CA LEU A 128 9.03 -12.18 0.46
C LEU A 128 9.23 -12.17 1.97
#